data_AF-A0A1I3JB17-F1
#
_entry.id   AF-A0A1I3JB17-F1
#
_cell.length_a   1.000
_cell.length_b   1.000
_cell.length_c   1.000
_cell.angle_alpha   90.00
_cell.angle_beta   90.00
_cell.angle_gamma   90.00
#
_symmetry.space_group_name_H-M   'P 1'
#
loop_
_entity.id
_entity.type
_entity.pdbx_description
1 polymer ?
#
loop_
_entity_poly.entity_id
_entity_poly.type
_entity_poly.pdbx_seq_one_letter_code
_entity_poly.pdbx_strand_id
1 'polypeptide(L)'
;MRRAGLLAGAALALGPGLAQAQSAFDGVWCDAAAGEAMYLRDGTLGFNEHTVCETDPALNIGQATPWRGIVDCRNVYVIEFRDDGTFDTVEMPTPSVSLRIAARGIDRLAVSVDEGPPNLFVRCDE
;
A
#
# COMPACT_ATOMS: atom_id res chain seq x y z
N MET A 1 -65.69 -9.07 6.97
CA MET A 1 -64.59 -8.08 6.99
C MET A 1 -63.52 -8.54 7.96
N ARG A 2 -62.23 -8.48 7.58
CA ARG A 2 -60.95 -8.71 8.33
C ARG A 2 -60.07 -9.72 7.56
N ARG A 3 -59.34 -9.23 6.55
CA ARG A 3 -57.94 -8.74 6.56
C ARG A 3 -56.93 -9.90 6.51
N ALA A 4 -56.50 -10.19 5.28
CA ALA A 4 -55.27 -10.89 4.96
C ALA A 4 -54.06 -10.08 5.46
N GLY A 5 -53.12 -10.74 6.10
CA GLY A 5 -51.81 -10.20 6.45
C GLY A 5 -50.73 -11.16 5.98
N LEU A 6 -50.19 -10.93 4.78
CA LEU A 6 -48.90 -11.47 4.40
C LEU A 6 -47.83 -10.68 5.15
N LEU A 7 -47.07 -11.32 6.03
CA LEU A 7 -45.80 -10.81 6.52
C LEU A 7 -44.69 -11.59 5.80
N ALA A 8 -44.15 -10.99 4.75
CA ALA A 8 -42.90 -11.40 4.15
C ALA A 8 -41.77 -11.02 5.11
N GLY A 9 -41.24 -11.99 5.84
CA GLY A 9 -40.02 -11.83 6.63
C GLY A 9 -38.83 -11.74 5.69
N ALA A 10 -38.26 -10.54 5.52
CA ALA A 10 -37.00 -10.34 4.84
C ALA A 10 -35.88 -10.98 5.69
N ALA A 11 -35.29 -12.07 5.19
CA ALA A 11 -34.06 -12.61 5.74
C ALA A 11 -32.90 -11.66 5.39
N LEU A 12 -32.40 -10.94 6.40
CA LEU A 12 -31.13 -10.22 6.32
C LEU A 12 -30.01 -11.24 6.12
N ALA A 13 -29.52 -11.36 4.88
CA ALA A 13 -28.29 -12.06 4.60
C ALA A 13 -27.13 -11.27 5.21
N LEU A 14 -26.60 -11.76 6.34
CA LEU A 14 -25.29 -11.41 6.85
C LEU A 14 -24.27 -11.89 5.80
N GLY A 15 -23.89 -10.99 4.89
CA GLY A 15 -22.76 -11.24 4.01
C GLY A 15 -21.50 -11.44 4.86
N PRO A 16 -20.65 -12.43 4.57
CA PRO A 16 -19.36 -12.53 5.23
C PRO A 16 -18.58 -11.27 4.86
N GLY A 17 -18.33 -10.42 5.85
CA GLY A 17 -17.34 -9.36 5.71
C GLY A 17 -16.02 -10.04 5.33
N LEU A 18 -15.56 -9.79 4.10
CA LEU A 18 -14.21 -10.13 3.70
C LEU A 18 -13.29 -9.29 4.59
N ALA A 19 -12.86 -9.86 5.71
CA ALA A 19 -11.68 -9.37 6.38
C ALA A 19 -10.55 -9.51 5.35
N GLN A 20 -10.13 -8.38 4.76
CA GLN A 20 -8.89 -8.35 3.98
C GLN A 20 -7.80 -8.83 4.93
N ALA A 21 -7.28 -10.03 4.68
CA ALA A 21 -6.13 -10.53 5.42
C ALA A 21 -5.00 -9.52 5.17
N GLN A 22 -4.66 -8.77 6.21
CA GLN A 22 -3.55 -7.83 6.17
C GLN A 22 -2.31 -8.59 5.72
N SER A 23 -1.60 -8.06 4.72
CA SER A 23 -0.45 -8.76 4.17
C SER A 23 0.57 -8.95 5.29
N ALA A 24 1.19 -10.13 5.38
CA ALA A 24 2.33 -10.35 6.28
C ALA A 24 3.49 -9.38 6.01
N PHE A 25 3.45 -8.65 4.89
CA PHE A 25 4.43 -7.67 4.47
C PHE A 25 4.00 -6.22 4.71
N ASP A 26 2.79 -5.98 5.24
CA ASP A 26 2.40 -4.66 5.69
C ASP A 26 3.31 -4.19 6.83
N GLY A 27 3.68 -2.91 6.82
CA GLY A 27 4.53 -2.25 7.80
C GLY A 27 5.66 -1.44 7.17
N VAL A 28 6.62 -1.06 8.02
CA VAL A 28 7.79 -0.26 7.61
C VAL A 28 9.00 -1.18 7.44
N TRP A 29 9.75 -0.94 6.36
CA TRP A 29 10.90 -1.73 5.94
C TRP A 29 12.10 -0.82 5.76
N CYS A 30 13.21 -1.14 6.42
CA CYS A 30 14.42 -0.32 6.38
C CYS A 30 15.48 -0.99 5.51
N ASP A 31 16.11 -0.22 4.63
CA ASP A 31 17.31 -0.63 3.91
C ASP A 31 18.40 -0.95 4.94
N ALA A 32 18.88 -2.21 4.94
CA ALA A 32 19.83 -2.70 5.92
C ALA A 32 21.22 -2.04 5.83
N ALA A 33 21.53 -1.35 4.73
CA ALA A 33 22.80 -0.68 4.49
C ALA A 33 22.70 0.85 4.53
N ALA A 34 21.61 1.42 4.01
CA ALA A 34 21.44 2.87 3.86
C ALA A 34 20.56 3.53 4.93
N GLY A 35 19.74 2.75 5.65
CA GLY A 35 18.80 3.27 6.65
C GLY A 35 17.58 3.99 6.07
N GLU A 36 17.36 3.92 4.76
CA GLU A 36 16.16 4.46 4.11
C GLU A 36 14.94 3.58 4.42
N ALA A 37 13.77 4.19 4.61
CA ALA A 37 12.54 3.49 4.92
C ALA A 37 11.63 3.36 3.69
N MET A 38 11.03 2.19 3.53
CA MET A 38 9.96 1.88 2.59
C MET A 38 8.72 1.48 3.39
N TYR A 39 7.60 2.11 3.07
CA TYR A 39 6.31 1.87 3.70
C TYR A 39 5.48 1.01 2.76
N LEU A 40 5.03 -0.15 3.26
CA LEU A 40 4.08 -1.01 2.58
C LEU A 40 2.82 -1.06 3.44
N ARG A 41 1.70 -0.50 2.98
CA ARG A 41 0.44 -0.57 3.72
C ARG A 41 -0.74 -0.68 2.79
N ASP A 42 -1.63 -1.64 3.04
CA ASP A 42 -2.92 -1.77 2.35
C ASP A 42 -2.75 -1.83 0.82
N GLY A 43 -1.67 -2.46 0.34
CA GLY A 43 -1.34 -2.54 -1.09
C GLY A 43 -0.78 -1.24 -1.69
N THR A 44 -0.38 -0.28 -0.87
CA THR A 44 0.32 0.94 -1.28
C THR A 44 1.81 0.86 -0.93
N LEU A 45 2.62 1.61 -1.68
CA LEU A 45 4.06 1.74 -1.49
C LEU A 45 4.41 3.22 -1.31
N GLY A 46 5.34 3.52 -0.41
CA GLY A 46 5.87 4.86 -0.20
C GLY A 46 7.27 4.82 0.40
N PHE A 47 7.96 5.96 0.41
CA PHE A 47 9.34 6.08 0.92
C PHE A 47 9.51 7.12 2.02
N ASN A 48 8.53 8.01 2.19
CA ASN A 48 8.46 8.99 3.29
C ASN A 48 7.00 9.49 3.42
N GLU A 49 6.74 10.37 4.39
CA GLU A 49 5.39 10.91 4.69
C GLU A 49 4.81 11.79 3.57
N HIS A 50 5.66 12.28 2.66
CA HIS A 50 5.28 13.17 1.56
C HIS A 50 5.22 12.45 0.22
N THR A 51 5.60 11.17 0.13
CA THR A 51 5.61 10.44 -1.14
C THR A 51 4.39 9.54 -1.24
N VAL A 52 3.60 9.73 -2.29
CA VAL A 52 2.52 8.83 -2.68
C VAL A 52 2.93 8.12 -3.96
N CYS A 53 2.86 6.79 -3.97
CA CYS A 53 3.14 6.00 -5.17
C CYS A 53 1.92 5.21 -5.63
N GLU A 54 1.75 5.17 -6.94
CA GLU A 54 0.85 4.28 -7.64
C GLU A 54 1.65 3.12 -8.25
N THR A 55 1.06 1.94 -8.29
CA THR A 55 1.73 0.72 -8.78
C THR A 55 0.89 0.03 -9.84
N ASP A 56 1.53 -0.39 -10.94
CA ASP A 56 0.91 -1.22 -11.98
C ASP A 56 1.76 -2.47 -12.27
N PRO A 57 1.26 -3.70 -11.98
CA PRO A 57 -0.04 -4.01 -11.40
C PRO A 57 -0.12 -3.59 -9.93
N ALA A 58 -1.34 -3.55 -9.38
CA ALA A 58 -1.55 -3.30 -7.95
C ALA A 58 -0.65 -4.19 -7.08
N LEU A 59 -0.09 -3.60 -6.02
CA LEU A 59 0.84 -4.29 -5.15
C LEU A 59 0.17 -5.46 -4.42
N ASN A 60 0.72 -6.66 -4.61
CA ASN A 60 0.29 -7.86 -3.91
C ASN A 60 1.52 -8.67 -3.48
N ILE A 61 2.11 -8.24 -2.36
CA ILE A 61 3.23 -8.93 -1.72
C ILE A 61 2.65 -9.89 -0.69
N GLY A 62 3.07 -11.16 -0.74
CA GLY A 62 2.42 -12.23 0.04
C GLY A 62 2.31 -13.55 -0.72
N GLN A 63 2.45 -13.50 -2.05
CA GLN A 63 2.41 -14.66 -2.92
C GLN A 63 3.78 -15.33 -3.03
N ALA A 64 3.80 -16.60 -3.47
CA ALA A 64 5.04 -17.37 -3.62
C ALA A 64 6.03 -16.77 -4.65
N THR A 65 5.54 -15.92 -5.54
CA THR A 65 6.33 -15.28 -6.60
C THR A 65 6.71 -13.85 -6.25
N PRO A 66 7.91 -13.38 -6.64
CA PRO A 66 8.25 -11.96 -6.56
C PRO A 66 7.23 -11.10 -7.29
N TRP A 67 6.80 -10.02 -6.64
CA TRP A 67 6.01 -9.00 -7.30
C TRP A 67 6.90 -8.17 -8.24
N ARG A 68 6.33 -7.75 -9.36
CA ARG A 68 6.99 -6.90 -10.37
C ARG A 68 5.97 -5.92 -10.90
N GLY A 69 6.37 -4.66 -11.04
CA GLY A 69 5.51 -3.62 -11.59
C GLY A 69 6.26 -2.34 -11.87
N ILE A 70 5.55 -1.40 -12.48
CA ILE A 70 5.95 0.00 -12.59
C ILE A 70 5.46 0.72 -11.34
N VAL A 71 6.28 1.62 -10.83
CA VAL A 71 5.97 2.48 -9.70
C VAL A 71 6.10 3.94 -10.12
N ASP A 72 4.99 4.65 -9.99
CA ASP A 72 4.86 6.07 -10.30
C ASP A 72 4.67 6.83 -8.98
N CYS A 73 5.73 7.47 -8.51
CA CYS A 73 5.69 8.25 -7.29
C CYS A 73 5.56 9.75 -7.56
N ARG A 74 4.97 10.46 -6.59
CA ARG A 74 4.93 11.92 -6.53
C ARG A 74 5.12 12.38 -5.10
N ASN A 75 5.86 13.46 -4.93
CA ASN A 75 5.95 14.14 -3.64
C ASN A 75 4.85 15.18 -3.52
N VAL A 76 4.11 15.16 -2.43
CA VAL A 76 2.99 16.04 -2.14
C VAL A 76 3.38 16.97 -0.99
N TYR A 77 3.33 18.27 -1.24
CA TYR A 77 3.64 19.30 -0.25
C TYR A 77 2.45 20.19 -0.04
N VAL A 78 2.11 20.44 1.22
CA VAL A 78 1.13 21.47 1.57
C VAL A 78 1.77 22.84 1.42
N ILE A 79 1.15 23.72 0.66
CA ILE A 79 1.66 25.08 0.40
C ILE A 79 0.84 26.18 1.08
N GLU A 80 -0.41 25.91 1.40
CA GLU A 80 -1.29 26.86 2.09
C GLU A 80 -2.31 26.10 2.93
N PHE A 81 -2.55 26.56 4.16
CA PHE A 81 -3.66 26.14 5.00
C PHE A 81 -4.72 27.23 4.97
N ARG A 82 -5.97 26.85 4.74
CA ARG A 82 -7.10 27.78 4.69
C ARG A 82 -7.89 27.78 6.00
N ASP A 83 -8.57 28.90 6.25
CA ASP A 83 -9.40 29.09 7.44
C ASP A 83 -10.59 28.11 7.53
N ASP A 84 -10.97 27.47 6.43
CA ASP A 84 -12.00 26.44 6.37
C ASP A 84 -11.50 25.02 6.73
N GLY A 85 -10.23 24.89 7.09
CA GLY A 85 -9.59 23.61 7.44
C GLY A 85 -9.13 22.79 6.23
N THR A 86 -9.27 23.32 5.01
CA THR A 86 -8.68 22.72 3.81
C THR A 86 -7.24 23.19 3.62
N PHE A 87 -6.53 22.50 2.72
CA PHE A 87 -5.16 22.85 2.39
C PHE A 87 -4.94 22.74 0.88
N ASP A 88 -4.05 23.59 0.35
CA ASP A 88 -3.53 23.44 -1.00
C ASP A 88 -2.30 22.56 -1.00
N THR A 89 -2.19 21.73 -2.03
CA THR A 89 -1.02 20.92 -2.28
C THR A 89 -0.38 21.23 -3.62
N VAL A 90 0.94 21.18 -3.67
CA VAL A 90 1.68 21.00 -4.92
C VAL A 90 2.19 19.57 -5.00
N GLU A 91 1.99 18.95 -6.16
CA GLU A 91 2.54 17.62 -6.46
C GLU A 91 3.75 17.77 -7.37
N MET A 92 4.84 17.09 -7.01
CA MET A 92 6.06 17.01 -7.82
C MET A 92 6.27 15.55 -8.23
N PRO A 93 6.03 15.19 -9.50
CA PRO A 93 6.20 13.82 -9.96
C PRO A 93 7.68 13.42 -9.96
N THR A 94 7.96 12.17 -9.64
CA THR A 94 9.29 11.56 -9.83
C THR A 94 9.29 10.70 -11.09
N PRO A 95 10.46 10.41 -11.67
CA PRO A 95 10.55 9.42 -12.74
C PRO A 95 9.95 8.08 -12.32
N SER A 96 9.20 7.47 -13.22
CA SER A 96 8.70 6.09 -13.08
C SER A 96 9.87 5.12 -13.02
N VAL A 97 9.77 4.10 -12.17
CA VAL A 97 10.78 3.03 -12.09
C VAL A 97 10.12 1.66 -12.14
N SER A 98 10.84 0.67 -12.67
CA SER A 98 10.45 -0.73 -12.54
C SER A 98 10.94 -1.28 -11.21
N LEU A 99 10.04 -1.84 -10.41
CA LEU A 99 10.40 -2.52 -9.17
C LEU A 99 10.21 -4.03 -9.28
N ARG A 100 11.11 -4.76 -8.62
CA ARG A 100 10.92 -6.17 -8.28
C ARG A 100 11.07 -6.33 -6.78
N ILE A 101 10.03 -6.86 -6.12
CA ILE A 101 10.02 -7.12 -4.68
C ILE A 101 9.88 -8.62 -4.44
N ALA A 102 10.86 -9.21 -3.77
CA ALA A 102 10.88 -10.64 -3.47
C ALA A 102 11.01 -10.88 -1.97
N ALA A 103 10.08 -11.65 -1.39
CA ALA A 103 10.24 -12.14 -0.03
C ALA A 103 11.49 -13.02 0.10
N ARG A 104 12.23 -12.83 1.21
CA ARG A 104 13.41 -13.61 1.59
C ARG A 104 13.31 -14.22 2.99
N GLY A 105 12.11 -14.15 3.57
CA GLY A 105 11.79 -14.54 4.94
C GLY A 105 10.54 -13.81 5.40
N ILE A 106 10.18 -14.00 6.67
CA ILE A 106 9.06 -13.27 7.30
C ILE A 106 9.41 -11.80 7.60
N ASP A 107 10.71 -11.51 7.70
CA ASP A 107 11.30 -10.26 8.16
C ASP A 107 12.25 -9.63 7.13
N ARG A 108 12.26 -10.14 5.88
CA ARG A 108 13.19 -9.70 4.83
C ARG A 108 12.57 -9.60 3.45
N LEU A 109 12.86 -8.49 2.78
CA LEU A 109 12.54 -8.24 1.37
C LEU A 109 13.82 -7.96 0.58
N ALA A 110 13.91 -8.53 -0.62
CA ALA A 110 14.88 -8.12 -1.63
C ALA A 110 14.16 -7.23 -2.66
N VAL A 111 14.63 -5.99 -2.81
CA VAL A 111 14.03 -4.99 -3.69
C VAL A 111 15.04 -4.57 -4.75
N SER A 112 14.69 -4.72 -6.03
CA SER A 112 15.50 -4.25 -7.16
C SER A 112 14.76 -3.12 -7.88
N VAL A 113 15.50 -2.09 -8.29
CA VAL A 113 15.03 -0.96 -9.11
C VAL A 113 15.64 -1.09 -10.51
N ASP A 114 14.85 -0.97 -11.57
CA ASP A 114 15.25 -0.96 -12.98
C ASP A 114 16.25 -2.09 -13.36
N GLU A 115 15.94 -3.31 -12.91
CA GLU A 115 16.80 -4.51 -13.08
C GLU A 115 18.18 -4.46 -12.39
N GLY A 116 18.42 -3.45 -11.56
CA GLY A 116 19.61 -3.32 -10.74
C GLY A 116 19.76 -4.41 -9.66
N PRO A 117 20.92 -4.45 -8.99
CA PRO A 117 21.15 -5.38 -7.89
C PRO A 117 20.12 -5.16 -6.78
N PRO A 118 19.66 -6.24 -6.11
CA PRO A 118 18.68 -6.10 -5.04
C PRO A 118 19.32 -5.48 -3.80
N ASN A 119 18.65 -4.47 -3.23
CA ASN A 119 18.85 -4.01 -1.88
C ASN A 119 18.05 -4.89 -0.91
N LEU A 120 18.62 -5.15 0.27
CA LEU A 120 17.97 -5.93 1.31
C LEU A 120 17.28 -4.99 2.29
N PHE A 121 15.98 -5.19 2.44
CA PHE A 121 15.14 -4.50 3.41
C PHE A 121 14.77 -5.44 4.55
N VAL A 122 14.87 -4.95 5.77
CA VAL A 122 14.46 -5.63 7.01
C VAL A 122 13.31 -4.87 7.67
N ARG A 123 12.64 -5.45 8.67
CA ARG A 123 11.72 -4.65 9.50
C ARG A 123 12.52 -3.55 10.19
N CYS A 124 12.00 -2.32 10.16
CA CYS A 124 12.59 -1.24 10.96
C CYS A 124 12.41 -1.57 12.45
N ASP A 125 13.43 -1.31 13.26
CA ASP A 125 13.31 -1.35 14.71
C ASP A 125 12.40 -0.18 15.16
N GLU A 126 11.45 -0.46 16.05
CA GLU A 126 10.59 0.57 16.67
C GLU A 126 11.31 1.39 17.74
#